data_AF-A0A529NFG3-F1
#
_entry.id   AF-A0A529NFG3-F1
#
_cell.length_a   1.000
_cell.length_b   1.000
_cell.length_c   1.000
_cell.angle_alpha   90.00
_cell.angle_beta   90.00
_cell.angle_gamma   90.00
#
_symmetry.space_group_name_H-M   'P 1'
#
loop_
_entity.id
_entity.type
_entity.pdbx_description
1 polymer ?
#
loop_
_entity_poly.entity_id
_entity_poly.type
_entity_poly.pdbx_seq_one_letter_code
_entity_poly.pdbx_strand_id
1 'polypeptide(L)'
;MPGVHVKTASTAGKRRTAAIGPARRIANELRAQNERFAAAVENMSHGLCMFDADERMIICNRNYIDLFRLDAKVVKPGIRYFDILQH
;
A
#
# COMPACT_ATOMS: atom_id res chain seq x y z
N MET A 1 49.93 34.42 32.41
CA MET A 1 49.78 34.83 30.99
C MET A 1 51.06 34.47 30.24
N PRO A 2 51.05 34.19 28.92
CA PRO A 2 49.96 34.22 27.93
C PRO A 2 49.63 32.80 27.39
N GLY A 3 48.64 32.52 26.56
CA GLY A 3 47.66 33.34 25.87
C GLY A 3 46.53 32.44 25.33
N VAL A 4 45.33 32.99 25.34
CA VAL A 4 44.07 32.42 24.91
C VAL A 4 44.02 32.34 23.38
N HIS A 5 43.61 31.21 22.82
CA HIS A 5 42.84 31.21 21.57
C HIS A 5 41.63 30.29 21.72
N VAL A 6 40.53 30.94 22.12
CA VAL A 6 39.16 30.58 21.81
C VAL A 6 39.05 30.32 20.30
N LYS A 7 38.54 29.13 19.94
CA LYS A 7 37.70 28.92 18.77
C LYS A 7 36.39 28.30 19.28
N THR A 8 35.40 29.11 19.63
CA THR A 8 34.27 29.49 18.77
C THR A 8 33.76 28.37 17.86
N ALA A 9 32.65 27.79 18.36
CA ALA A 9 31.40 27.53 17.65
C ALA A 9 31.33 26.48 16.53
N SER A 10 30.15 25.85 16.52
CA SER A 10 29.53 25.11 15.42
C SER A 10 29.96 23.64 15.32
N THR A 11 29.09 22.64 15.42
CA THR A 11 27.71 22.64 14.93
C THR A 11 26.91 21.65 15.76
N ALA A 12 25.85 22.14 16.40
CA ALA A 12 24.78 21.31 16.90
C ALA A 12 24.24 20.48 15.72
N GLY A 13 24.68 19.22 15.64
CA GLY A 13 24.10 18.20 14.78
C GLY A 13 22.69 17.97 15.28
N LYS A 14 21.77 18.83 14.84
CA LYS A 14 20.33 18.73 15.06
C LYS A 14 19.89 17.43 14.41
N ARG A 15 20.00 16.32 15.14
CA ARG A 15 19.22 15.11 14.90
C ARG A 15 17.77 15.55 15.08
N ARG A 16 17.21 16.13 14.02
CA ARG A 16 15.78 16.22 13.81
C ARG A 16 15.34 14.77 13.72
N THR A 17 15.07 14.16 14.87
CA THR A 17 14.02 13.16 14.96
C THR A 17 12.79 13.87 14.42
N ALA A 18 12.54 13.70 13.12
CA ALA A 18 11.36 14.19 12.48
C ALA A 18 10.20 13.56 13.27
N ALA A 19 9.59 14.34 14.15
CA ALA A 19 8.40 13.94 14.85
C ALA A 19 7.41 13.56 13.75
N ILE A 20 7.15 12.25 13.64
CA ILE A 20 6.19 11.72 12.69
C ILE A 20 4.86 12.33 13.11
N GLY A 21 4.45 13.38 12.40
CA GLY A 21 3.22 14.12 12.68
C GLY A 21 2.01 13.17 12.63
N PRO A 22 0.89 13.54 13.29
CA PRO A 22 -0.28 12.68 13.42
C PRO A 22 -0.77 12.13 12.06
N ALA A 23 -0.79 12.97 11.02
CA ALA A 23 -1.17 12.54 9.66
C ALA A 23 -0.27 11.44 9.07
N ARG A 24 1.04 11.46 9.35
CA ARG A 24 1.97 10.45 8.84
C ARG A 24 1.84 9.13 9.59
N ARG A 25 1.51 9.15 10.88
CA ARG A 25 1.20 7.92 11.64
C ARG A 25 -0.06 7.25 11.11
N ILE A 26 -1.13 8.02 10.95
CA ILE A 26 -2.40 7.53 10.40
C ILE A 26 -2.20 6.91 9.01
N ALA A 27 -1.47 7.61 8.12
CA ALA A 27 -1.20 7.09 6.78
C ALA A 27 -0.38 5.78 6.80
N ASN A 28 0.58 5.65 7.73
CA ASN A 28 1.37 4.43 7.88
C ASN A 28 0.52 3.27 8.44
N GLU A 29 -0.33 3.53 9.43
CA GLU A 29 -1.25 2.53 9.99
C GLU A 29 -2.24 2.03 8.95
N LEU A 30 -2.81 2.95 8.16
CA LEU A 30 -3.71 2.60 7.05
C LEU A 30 -3.00 1.75 6.00
N ARG A 31 -1.76 2.12 5.62
CA ARG A 31 -0.95 1.31 4.70
C ARG A 31 -0.69 -0.09 5.26
N ALA A 32 -0.28 -0.19 6.53
CA ALA A 32 -0.01 -1.47 7.17
C ALA A 32 -1.27 -2.35 7.33
N GLN A 33 -2.45 -1.74 7.50
CA GLN A 33 -3.72 -2.47 7.45
C GLN A 33 -4.03 -2.95 6.04
N ASN A 34 -3.88 -2.10 5.02
CA ASN A 34 -4.11 -2.49 3.62
C ASN A 34 -3.17 -3.61 3.17
N GLU A 35 -1.89 -3.56 3.55
CA GLU A 35 -0.92 -4.62 3.24
C GLU A 35 -1.30 -5.95 3.89
N ARG A 36 -1.70 -5.92 5.17
CA ARG A 36 -2.19 -7.13 5.85
C ARG A 36 -3.48 -7.66 5.24
N PHE A 37 -4.40 -6.78 4.86
CA PHE A 37 -5.64 -7.17 4.18
C PHE A 37 -5.36 -7.80 2.81
N ALA A 38 -4.51 -7.17 2.01
CA ALA A 38 -4.10 -7.69 0.71
C ALA A 38 -3.42 -9.06 0.85
N ALA A 39 -2.50 -9.21 1.81
CA ALA A 39 -1.85 -10.48 2.10
C ALA A 39 -2.84 -11.55 2.56
N ALA A 40 -3.83 -11.19 3.39
CA ALA A 40 -4.85 -12.13 3.84
C ALA A 40 -5.70 -12.61 2.66
N VAL A 41 -6.21 -11.69 1.84
CA VAL A 41 -7.04 -11.99 0.66
C VAL A 41 -6.30 -12.85 -0.37
N GLU A 42 -5.03 -12.55 -0.62
CA GLU A 42 -4.21 -13.29 -1.59
C GLU A 42 -3.92 -14.73 -1.14
N ASN A 43 -3.82 -14.97 0.17
CA ASN A 43 -3.56 -16.31 0.73
C ASN A 43 -4.84 -17.10 1.07
N MET A 44 -6.04 -16.60 0.75
CA MET A 44 -7.27 -17.36 0.98
C MET A 44 -7.38 -18.54 0.02
N SER A 45 -7.81 -19.70 0.54
CA SER A 45 -8.07 -20.90 -0.28
C SER A 45 -9.27 -20.78 -1.23
N HIS A 46 -10.09 -19.73 -1.08
CA HIS A 46 -11.25 -19.47 -1.91
C HIS A 46 -10.95 -18.36 -2.93
N GLY A 47 -11.62 -18.40 -4.08
CA GLY A 47 -11.60 -17.29 -5.03
C GLY A 47 -12.45 -16.14 -4.49
N LEU A 48 -11.92 -14.92 -4.53
CA LEU A 48 -12.62 -13.70 -4.10
C LEU A 48 -12.58 -12.65 -5.22
N CYS A 49 -13.76 -12.13 -5.57
CA CYS A 49 -13.90 -10.91 -6.34
C CYS A 49 -14.98 -10.01 -5.71
N MET A 50 -14.88 -8.70 -5.93
CA MET A 50 -15.89 -7.73 -5.51
C MET A 50 -16.02 -6.65 -6.57
N PHE A 51 -17.25 -6.16 -6.77
CA PHE A 51 -17.57 -5.09 -7.72
C PHE A 51 -18.14 -3.88 -6.97
N ASP A 52 -17.94 -2.68 -7.52
CA ASP A 52 -18.63 -1.48 -7.08
C ASP A 52 -20.03 -1.34 -7.71
N ALA A 53 -20.70 -0.22 -7.45
CA ALA A 53 -22.04 0.07 -7.97
C ALA A 53 -22.09 0.26 -9.50
N ASP A 54 -20.96 0.56 -10.14
CA ASP A 54 -20.83 0.70 -11.59
C ASP A 54 -20.33 -0.60 -12.25
N GLU A 55 -20.44 -1.72 -11.53
CA GLU A 55 -20.01 -3.06 -11.95
C GLU A 55 -18.52 -3.14 -12.30
N ARG A 56 -17.68 -2.28 -11.70
CA ARG A 56 -16.23 -2.36 -11.85
C ARG A 56 -15.64 -3.20 -10.76
N MET A 57 -14.75 -4.12 -11.14
CA MET A 57 -14.03 -4.97 -10.21
C MET A 57 -13.16 -4.11 -9.29
N ILE A 58 -13.32 -4.23 -7.98
CA ILE A 58 -12.53 -3.50 -6.97
C ILE A 58 -11.61 -4.40 -6.17
N ILE A 59 -11.92 -5.70 -6.08
CA ILE A 59 -11.06 -6.73 -5.48
C ILE A 59 -11.04 -7.93 -6.40
N CYS A 60 -9.86 -8.54 -6.56
CA CYS A 60 -9.67 -9.84 -7.18
C CYS A 60 -8.43 -10.48 -6.58
N ASN A 61 -8.55 -11.68 -6.01
CA ASN A 61 -7.40 -12.46 -5.59
C ASN A 61 -6.93 -13.40 -6.72
N ARG A 62 -5.71 -13.90 -6.61
CA ARG A 62 -5.17 -14.82 -7.62
C ARG A 62 -5.95 -16.12 -7.75
N ASN A 63 -6.47 -16.66 -6.64
CA ASN A 63 -7.21 -17.91 -6.68
C ASN A 63 -8.53 -17.80 -7.49
N TYR A 64 -9.15 -16.62 -7.55
CA TYR A 64 -10.29 -16.37 -8.44
C TYR A 64 -9.88 -16.49 -9.91
N ILE A 65 -8.75 -15.89 -10.29
CA ILE A 65 -8.21 -15.96 -11.66
C ILE A 65 -7.90 -17.41 -12.04
N ASP A 66 -7.23 -18.14 -11.14
CA ASP A 66 -6.82 -19.53 -11.37
C ASP A 66 -8.04 -20.47 -11.48
N LEU A 67 -9.04 -20.30 -10.60
CA LEU A 67 -10.26 -21.11 -10.58
C LEU A 67 -11.07 -20.98 -11.87
N PHE A 68 -11.23 -19.76 -12.37
CA PHE A 68 -12.00 -19.48 -13.58
C PHE A 68 -11.14 -19.48 -14.85
N ARG A 69 -9.83 -19.75 -14.74
CA ARG A 69 -8.85 -19.75 -15.85
C ARG A 69 -8.86 -18.45 -16.66
N LEU A 70 -8.96 -17.33 -15.96
CA LEU A 70 -9.02 -16.00 -16.57
C LEU A 70 -7.62 -15.50 -16.93
N ASP A 71 -7.51 -14.60 -17.90
CA ASP A 71 -6.24 -13.91 -18.17
C ASP A 71 -6.02 -12.80 -17.15
N ALA A 72 -5.03 -12.95 -16.27
CA ALA A 72 -4.62 -11.96 -15.28
C ALA A 72 -4.17 -10.61 -15.88
N LYS A 73 -3.85 -10.55 -17.18
CA LYS A 73 -3.55 -9.29 -17.88
C LYS A 73 -4.80 -8.47 -18.15
N VAL A 74 -5.93 -9.15 -18.32
CA VAL A 74 -7.24 -8.60 -18.65
C VAL A 74 -8.04 -8.39 -17.36
N VAL A 75 -8.21 -9.45 -16.57
CA VAL A 75 -9.03 -9.46 -15.37
C VAL A 75 -8.23 -8.94 -14.18
N LYS A 76 -8.44 -7.67 -13.88
CA LYS A 76 -7.82 -6.95 -12.75
C LYS A 76 -8.75 -5.83 -12.28
N PRO A 77 -8.55 -5.29 -11.06
CA PRO A 77 -9.36 -4.18 -10.58
C PRO A 77 -9.46 -3.02 -11.59
N GLY A 78 -10.68 -2.53 -11.80
CA GLY A 78 -11.07 -1.50 -12.76
C GLY A 78 -11.82 -2.02 -14.00
N ILE A 79 -11.68 -3.30 -14.35
CA ILE A 79 -12.43 -3.91 -15.47
C ILE A 79 -13.93 -3.97 -15.14
N ARG A 80 -14.80 -3.77 -16.15
CA ARG A 80 -16.24 -3.94 -15.95
C ARG A 80 -16.60 -5.42 -16.02
N TYR A 81 -17.60 -5.82 -15.25
CA TYR A 81 -18.09 -7.19 -15.22
C TYR A 81 -18.43 -7.72 -16.63
N PHE A 82 -19.12 -6.92 -17.43
CA PHE A 82 -19.48 -7.29 -18.80
C PHE A 82 -18.26 -7.58 -19.70
N ASP A 83 -17.18 -6.81 -19.55
CA ASP A 83 -15.96 -7.00 -20.37
C ASP A 83 -15.26 -8.34 -20.02
N ILE A 84 -15.46 -8.87 -18.80
CA ILE A 84 -14.96 -10.20 -18.39
C ILE A 84 -15.74 -11.31 -19.10
N LEU A 85 -17.06 -11.16 -19.23
CA LEU A 85 -17.94 -12.17 -19.85
C LEU A 85 -17.74 -12.31 -21.36
N GLN A 86 -17.17 -11.29 -22.00
CA GLN A 86 -16.88 -11.28 -23.44
C GLN A 86 -15.54 -11.93 -23.80
N HIS A 87 -14.74 -12.31 -22.80
CA HIS A 87 -13.48 -13.03 -22.96
C HIS A 87 -13.69 -14.54 -22.91
#